data_AF-A0A414ASD1-F1
#
_entry.id   AF-A0A414ASD1-F1
#
_cell.length_a   1.000
_cell.length_b   1.000
_cell.length_c   1.000
_cell.angle_alpha   90.00
_cell.angle_beta   90.00
_cell.angle_gamma   90.00
#
_symmetry.space_group_name_H-M   'P 1'
#
loop_
_entity.id
_entity.type
_entity.pdbx_description
1 polymer ?
#
loop_
_entity_poly.entity_id
_entity_poly.type
_entity_poly.pdbx_seq_one_letter_code
_entity_poly.pdbx_strand_id
1 'polypeptide(L)' 'MNIQEELKISQYQPVVGWAGTDEARIFQHWIQEYGCKNIPFICSLVYNLGRIQGIRDERKRRRGEVTL' A
#
# COMPACT_ATOMS: atom_id res chain seq x y z
N MET A 1 4.27 -7.67 -18.24
CA MET A 1 5.02 -7.88 -17.00
C MET A 1 4.33 -9.01 -16.26
N ASN A 2 5.07 -10.07 -15.92
CA ASN A 2 4.49 -11.20 -15.21
C ASN A 2 4.37 -10.90 -13.70
N ILE A 3 3.66 -11.76 -12.96
CA ILE A 3 3.43 -11.53 -11.52
C ILE A 3 4.72 -11.58 -10.69
N GLN A 4 5.73 -12.32 -11.14
CA GLN A 4 7.03 -12.43 -10.45
C GLN A 4 7.82 -11.12 -10.55
N GLU A 5 7.85 -10.51 -11.74
CA GLU A 5 8.46 -9.19 -11.95
C GLU A 5 7.74 -8.10 -11.15
N GLU A 6 6.41 -8.13 -11.11
CA GLU A 6 5.64 -7.21 -10.28
C GLU A 6 5.94 -7.35 -8.79
N LEU A 7 6.02 -8.59 -8.27
CA LEU A 7 6.38 -8.83 -6.87
C LEU A 7 7.78 -8.35 -6.56
N LYS A 8 8.74 -8.56 -7.48
CA LYS A 8 10.12 -8.10 -7.32
C LYS A 8 10.19 -6.58 -7.22
N ILE A 9 9.48 -5.84 -8.08
CA ILE A 9 9.41 -4.37 -8.02
C ILE A 9 8.72 -3.89 -6.73
N SER A 10 7.71 -4.63 -6.27
CA SER A 10 6.96 -4.30 -5.05
C SER A 10 7.80 -4.39 -3.78
N GLN A 11 8.84 -5.23 -3.76
CA GLN A 11 9.79 -5.35 -2.65
C GLN A 11 10.69 -4.11 -2.49
N TYR A 12 10.83 -3.29 -3.52
CA TYR A 12 11.63 -2.05 -3.48
C TYR A 12 10.78 -0.79 -3.28
N GLN A 13 9.49 -0.94 -2.93
CA GLN A 13 8.65 0.22 -2.65
C GLN A 13 9.16 0.96 -1.41
N PRO A 14 9.22 2.30 -1.45
CA PRO A 14 9.65 3.09 -0.31
C PRO A 14 8.69 2.88 0.87
N VAL A 15 9.24 2.97 2.08
CA VAL A 15 8.43 3.03 3.30
C VAL A 15 7.68 4.36 3.29
N VAL A 16 6.35 4.28 3.40
CA VAL A 16 5.41 5.40 3.42
C VAL A 16 4.85 5.57 4.82
N GLY A 17 4.57 6.81 5.22
CA GLY A 17 4.18 7.10 6.60
C GLY A 17 5.35 7.23 7.56
N TRP A 18 6.53 7.60 7.05
CA TRP A 18 7.63 8.08 7.88
C TRP A 18 7.25 9.39 8.58
N ALA A 19 7.80 9.63 9.76
CA ALA A 19 7.51 10.85 10.53
C ALA A 19 7.70 12.11 9.66
N GLY A 20 6.65 12.93 9.56
CA GLY A 20 6.64 14.16 8.77
C GLY A 20 5.84 14.11 7.46
N THR A 21 5.37 12.94 7.00
CA THR A 21 4.45 12.87 5.84
C THR A 21 2.99 12.99 6.24
N ASP A 22 2.13 13.34 5.28
CA ASP A 22 0.69 13.43 5.50
C ASP A 22 0.09 12.06 5.87
N GLU A 23 0.58 11.00 5.23
CA GLU A 23 0.20 9.61 5.54
C GLU A 23 0.59 9.22 6.96
N ALA A 24 1.73 9.72 7.47
CA ALA A 24 2.17 9.46 8.83
C ALA A 24 1.22 10.04 9.86
N ARG A 25 0.57 11.19 9.57
CA ARG A 25 -0.45 11.78 10.45
C ARG A 25 -1.70 10.92 10.51
N ILE A 26 -2.13 10.35 9.38
CA ILE A 26 -3.26 9.42 9.33
C ILE A 26 -2.95 8.14 10.12
N PHE A 27 -1.75 7.57 9.93
CA PHE A 27 -1.33 6.38 10.66
C PHE A 27 -1.18 6.66 12.17
N GLN A 28 -0.68 7.83 12.56
CA GLN A 28 -0.61 8.25 13.96
C GLN A 28 -2.00 8.37 14.59
N HIS A 29 -2.98 8.91 13.88
CA HIS A 29 -4.35 8.98 14.39
C HIS A 29 -4.90 7.58 14.70
N TRP A 30 -4.69 6.60 13.81
CA TRP A 30 -5.12 5.22 14.02
C TRP A 30 -4.36 4.54 15.16
N ILE A 31 -3.06 4.80 15.28
CA ILE A 31 -2.24 4.30 16.40
C ILE A 31 -2.74 4.86 17.74
N GLN A 32 -3.13 6.14 17.77
CA GLN A 32 -3.65 6.79 18.97
C GLN A 32 -5.05 6.29 19.36
N GLU A 33 -5.95 6.11 18.39
CA GLU A 33 -7.30 5.57 18.57
C GLU A 33 -7.29 4.12 19.06
N TYR A 34 -6.48 3.26 18.42
CA TYR A 34 -6.53 1.80 18.64
C TYR A 34 -5.39 1.27 19.52
N GLY A 35 -4.51 2.13 20.03
CA GLY A 35 -3.49 1.81 21.04
C GLY A 35 -2.30 0.97 20.55
N CYS A 36 -2.11 0.84 19.25
CA CYS A 36 -1.12 -0.09 18.71
C CYS A 36 0.28 0.52 18.56
N LYS A 37 1.28 0.00 19.28
CA LYS A 37 2.68 0.44 19.19
C LYS A 37 3.42 -0.20 17.98
N ASN A 38 4.42 0.48 17.42
CA ASN A 38 5.29 0.01 16.32
C ASN A 38 4.60 -0.29 14.96
N ILE A 39 3.40 0.22 14.75
CA ILE A 39 2.62 0.01 13.53
C ILE A 39 3.04 0.82 12.27
N PRO A 40 3.87 1.87 12.29
CA PRO A 40 4.17 2.63 11.05
C PRO A 40 4.65 1.75 9.89
N PHE A 41 5.45 0.72 10.17
CA PHE A 41 5.89 -0.26 9.17
C PHE A 41 4.73 -1.10 8.62
N ILE A 42 3.82 -1.56 9.48
CA ILE A 42 2.64 -2.34 9.07
C ILE A 42 1.69 -1.48 8.24
N CYS A 43 1.39 -0.26 8.69
CA CYS A 43 0.59 0.70 7.93
C CYS A 43 1.21 1.02 6.57
N SER A 44 2.54 1.22 6.53
CA SER A 44 3.27 1.41 5.28
C SER A 44 3.10 0.24 4.33
N LEU A 45 3.24 -0.99 4.85
CA LEU A 45 3.14 -2.21 4.06
C LEU A 45 1.72 -2.38 3.50
N VAL A 46 0.70 -2.21 4.35
CA VAL A 46 -0.71 -2.30 3.96
C VAL A 46 -1.06 -1.25 2.90
N TYR A 47 -0.61 0.01 3.07
CA TYR A 47 -0.83 1.05 2.08
C TYR A 47 -0.21 0.68 0.72
N ASN A 48 1.05 0.24 0.71
CA ASN A 48 1.73 -0.14 -0.51
C ASN A 48 1.03 -1.32 -1.20
N LEU A 49 0.60 -2.33 -0.45
CA LEU A 49 -0.16 -3.47 -0.97
C LEU A 49 -1.50 -3.02 -1.57
N GLY A 50 -2.25 -2.17 -0.87
CA GLY A 50 -3.53 -1.63 -1.36
C GLY A 50 -3.36 -0.80 -2.62
N ARG A 51 -2.33 0.06 -2.69
CA ARG A 51 -2.00 0.84 -3.88
C ARG A 51 -1.65 -0.05 -5.08
N ILE A 52 -0.83 -1.08 -4.87
CA ILE A 52 -0.48 -2.05 -5.92
C ILE A 52 -1.73 -2.77 -6.41
N GLN A 53 -2.60 -3.20 -5.49
CA GLN A 53 -3.86 -3.85 -5.83
C GLN A 53 -4.75 -2.94 -6.69
N GLY A 54 -4.95 -1.68 -6.29
CA GLY A 54 -5.71 -0.71 -7.08
C GLY A 54 -5.14 -0.46 -8.48
N ILE A 55 -3.81 -0.40 -8.62
CA ILE A 55 -3.14 -0.30 -9.93
C ILE A 55 -3.41 -1.54 -10.78
N ARG A 56 -3.39 -2.74 -10.18
CA ARG A 56 -3.69 -3.99 -10.89
C ARG A 56 -5.13 -4.01 -11.38
N ASP A 57 -6.07 -3.61 -10.55
CA ASP A 57 -7.49 -3.58 -10.89
C ASP A 57 -7.77 -2.56 -12.00
N GLU A 58 -7.15 -1.38 -11.93
CA GLU A 58 -7.22 -0.38 -13.01
C GLU A 58 -6.61 -0.89 -14.32
N ARG A 59 -5.50 -1.63 -14.27
CA ARG A 59 -4.90 -2.25 -15.46
C ARG A 59 -5.80 -3.33 -16.05
N LYS A 60 -6.40 -4.19 -15.23
CA LYS A 60 -7.40 -5.19 -15.67
C LYS A 60 -8.59 -4.49 -16.32
N ARG A 61 -9.09 -3.42 -15.71
CA ARG A 61 -10.17 -2.59 -16.24
C ARG A 61 -9.84 -2.04 -17.63
N ARG A 62 -8.64 -1.48 -17.81
CA ARG A 62 -8.18 -0.96 -19.12
C ARG A 62 -8.02 -2.04 -20.20
N ARG A 63 -7.75 -3.28 -19.82
CA ARG A 63 -7.68 -4.43 -20.75
C ARG A 63 -9.04 -5.05 -21.06
N GLY A 64 -10.12 -4.58 -20.44
CA GLY A 64 -11.45 -5.19 -20.57
C GLY A 64 -11.58 -6.53 -19.83
N GLU A 65 -10.62 -6.87 -18.96
CA GLU A 65 -10.59 -8.10 -18.16
C GLU A 65 -11.41 -7.98 -16.86
N VAL A 66 -12.49 -7.19 -16.87
CA VAL A 66 -13.41 -7.10 -15.72
C VAL A 66 -14.43 -8.20 -15.86
N THR A 67 -14.23 -9.29 -15.13
CA THR A 67 -15.32 -10.24 -14.88
C THR A 67 -16.25 -9.60 -13.85
N LEU A 68 -17.47 -9.28 -14.27
CA LEU A 68 -18.59 -8.92 -13.39
C LEU A 68 -18.91 -10.06 -12.41
#